data_AF-A0A9D7ZY27-F1
#
_entry.id   AF-A0A9D7ZY27-F1
#
_cell.length_a   1.000
_cell.length_b   1.000
_cell.length_c   1.000
_cell.angle_alpha   90.00
_cell.angle_beta   90.00
_cell.angle_gamma   90.00
#
_symmetry.space_group_name_H-M   'P 1'
#
loop_
_entity.id
_entity.type
_entity.pdbx_description
1 polymer ?
#
loop_
_entity_poly.entity_id
_entity_poly.type
_entity_poly.pdbx_seq_one_letter_code
_entity_poly.pdbx_strand_id
1 'polypeptide(L)'
;MDSDILTDSGSIKIKMIQVIKDFSQYLLYQKKTGNTFLSLSEKSKALINNWGTKSLSQNFFFEGPENATIFIIDSDTGFFKGKSGELLTKILKAMNLSPDSVFICNADDLELVHEKIKTICPEIIITLGTKAGQSLLQIKSPLEQFRGKFYEYNGIKVMPTFHPSLLLKLPEYKRQVWEDMKRVMENAGLKDES
;
A
#
# COMPACT_ATOMS: atom_id res chain seq x y z
N MET A 1 -17.62 -22.78 23.28
CA MET A 1 -18.36 -21.91 22.34
C MET A 1 -17.53 -21.85 21.09
N ASP A 2 -17.68 -22.86 20.24
CA ASP A 2 -17.19 -22.89 18.87
C ASP A 2 -18.20 -23.80 18.16
N SER A 3 -19.11 -23.19 17.39
CA SER A 3 -20.05 -23.93 16.56
C SER A 3 -19.49 -23.95 15.15
N ASP A 4 -18.92 -25.10 14.80
CA ASP A 4 -18.46 -25.47 13.48
C ASP A 4 -19.49 -25.11 12.40
N ILE A 5 -19.09 -24.19 11.52
CA ILE A 5 -19.77 -23.92 10.26
C ILE A 5 -19.34 -25.02 9.27
N LEU A 6 -19.99 -26.18 9.39
CA LEU A 6 -20.06 -27.15 8.30
C LEU A 6 -21.14 -26.68 7.32
N THR A 7 -20.78 -25.77 6.42
CA THR A 7 -21.65 -25.41 5.29
C THR A 7 -21.79 -26.60 4.34
N ASP A 8 -22.97 -27.18 4.30
CA ASP A 8 -23.38 -28.26 3.41
C ASP A 8 -23.17 -27.89 1.92
N SER A 9 -22.24 -28.60 1.28
CA SER A 9 -21.86 -28.45 -0.13
C SER A 9 -23.04 -28.64 -1.10
N GLY A 10 -24.11 -29.34 -0.70
CA GLY A 10 -25.34 -29.51 -1.48
C GLY A 10 -26.12 -28.21 -1.62
N SER A 11 -26.23 -27.43 -0.53
CA SER A 11 -26.95 -26.15 -0.50
C SER A 11 -26.32 -25.09 -1.42
N ILE A 12 -24.99 -25.06 -1.52
CA ILE A 12 -24.26 -24.11 -2.37
C ILE A 12 -24.45 -24.44 -3.85
N LYS A 13 -24.40 -25.73 -4.23
CA LYS A 13 -24.65 -26.17 -5.61
C LYS A 13 -26.05 -25.81 -6.08
N ILE A 14 -27.05 -25.99 -5.23
CA ILE A 14 -28.45 -25.67 -5.55
C ILE A 14 -28.62 -24.17 -5.79
N LYS A 15 -28.00 -23.31 -4.96
CA LYS A 15 -28.01 -21.85 -5.15
C LYS A 15 -27.36 -21.43 -6.46
N MET A 16 -26.22 -22.05 -6.81
CA MET A 16 -25.52 -21.72 -8.05
C MET A 16 -26.32 -22.09 -9.31
N ILE A 17 -26.97 -23.26 -9.30
CA ILE A 17 -27.84 -23.69 -10.41
C ILE A 17 -28.98 -22.69 -10.62
N GLN A 18 -29.57 -22.19 -9.53
CA GLN A 18 -30.63 -21.19 -9.62
C GLN A 18 -30.14 -19.89 -10.25
N VAL A 19 -28.98 -19.39 -9.82
CA VAL A 19 -28.37 -18.16 -10.37
C VAL A 19 -28.11 -18.30 -11.87
N ILE A 20 -27.59 -19.44 -12.32
CA ILE A 20 -27.34 -19.69 -13.76
C ILE A 20 -28.65 -19.69 -14.55
N LYS A 21 -29.72 -20.29 -14.01
CA LYS A 21 -31.04 -20.29 -14.64
C LYS A 21 -31.62 -18.89 -14.76
N ASP A 22 -31.55 -18.10 -13.70
CA ASP A 22 -32.06 -16.72 -13.69
C ASP A 22 -31.28 -15.84 -14.67
N PHE A 23 -29.96 -16.00 -14.71
CA PHE A 23 -29.12 -15.30 -15.68
C PHE A 23 -29.43 -15.72 -17.13
N SER A 24 -29.64 -17.02 -17.38
CA SER A 24 -30.06 -17.50 -18.71
C SER A 24 -31.39 -16.89 -19.15
N GLN A 25 -32.37 -16.78 -18.25
CA GLN A 25 -33.67 -16.15 -18.56
C GLN A 25 -33.50 -14.66 -18.86
N TYR A 26 -32.67 -13.96 -18.10
CA TYR A 26 -32.34 -12.57 -18.34
C TYR A 26 -31.69 -12.34 -19.71
N LEU A 27 -30.72 -13.18 -20.10
CA LEU A 27 -30.08 -13.09 -21.42
C LEU A 27 -31.07 -13.34 -22.57
N LEU A 28 -31.99 -14.30 -22.40
CA LEU A 28 -33.04 -14.56 -23.38
C LEU A 28 -34.01 -13.37 -23.51
N TYR A 29 -34.33 -12.71 -22.40
CA TYR A 29 -35.13 -11.49 -22.41
C TYR A 29 -34.43 -10.34 -23.15
N GLN A 30 -33.15 -10.08 -22.85
CA GLN A 30 -32.34 -9.07 -23.54
C GLN A 30 -32.26 -9.32 -25.05
N LYS A 31 -32.10 -10.58 -25.47
CA LYS A 31 -32.10 -10.96 -26.89
C LYS A 31 -33.45 -10.66 -27.56
N LYS A 32 -34.57 -10.89 -26.87
CA LYS A 32 -35.92 -10.57 -27.39
C LYS A 32 -36.15 -9.07 -27.52
N THR A 33 -35.58 -8.25 -26.65
CA THR A 33 -35.68 -6.78 -26.70
C THR A 33 -34.69 -6.14 -27.67
N GLY A 34 -33.99 -6.94 -28.49
CA GLY A 34 -33.04 -6.46 -29.50
C GLY A 34 -31.66 -6.11 -28.94
N ASN A 35 -31.43 -6.31 -27.65
CA ASN A 35 -30.15 -6.06 -27.01
C ASN A 35 -29.26 -7.32 -27.10
N THR A 36 -28.39 -7.34 -28.10
CA THR A 36 -27.47 -8.46 -28.36
C THR A 36 -26.08 -8.24 -27.76
N PHE A 37 -25.84 -7.09 -27.14
CA PHE A 37 -24.54 -6.73 -26.58
C PHE A 37 -24.62 -6.64 -25.06
N LEU A 38 -23.88 -7.51 -24.36
CA LEU A 38 -23.71 -7.40 -22.92
C LEU A 38 -22.56 -6.43 -22.64
N SER A 39 -22.90 -5.18 -22.28
CA SER A 39 -21.90 -4.26 -21.76
C SER A 39 -21.73 -4.52 -20.26
N LEU A 40 -20.51 -4.91 -19.88
CA LEU A 40 -20.11 -4.96 -18.48
C LEU A 40 -19.47 -3.62 -18.10
N SER A 41 -19.75 -3.16 -16.89
CA SER A 41 -19.02 -2.03 -16.32
C SER A 41 -17.53 -2.39 -16.17
N GLU A 42 -16.65 -1.39 -16.19
CA GLU A 42 -15.21 -1.60 -15.93
C GLU A 42 -14.96 -2.29 -14.59
N LYS A 43 -15.78 -1.99 -13.57
CA LYS A 43 -15.75 -2.69 -12.27
C LYS A 43 -16.06 -4.18 -12.40
N SER A 44 -17.07 -4.54 -13.20
CA SER A 44 -17.47 -5.92 -13.43
C SER A 44 -16.42 -6.70 -14.23
N LYS A 45 -15.79 -6.07 -15.22
CA LYS A 45 -14.68 -6.67 -15.99
C LYS A 45 -13.47 -6.93 -15.09
N ALA A 46 -13.10 -5.97 -14.25
CA ALA A 46 -11.99 -6.13 -13.30
C ALA A 46 -12.24 -7.29 -12.32
N LEU A 47 -13.46 -7.43 -11.80
CA LEU A 47 -13.83 -8.55 -10.92
C LEU A 47 -13.70 -9.91 -11.59
N ILE A 48 -14.14 -10.04 -12.86
CA ILE A 48 -14.02 -11.29 -13.62
C ILE A 48 -12.56 -11.63 -13.91
N ASN A 49 -11.77 -10.63 -14.33
CA ASN A 49 -10.36 -10.83 -14.66
C ASN A 49 -9.52 -11.25 -13.44
N ASN A 50 -9.91 -10.83 -12.24
CA ASN A 50 -9.20 -11.15 -10.99
C ASN A 50 -9.82 -12.35 -10.25
N TRP A 51 -10.84 -13.00 -10.81
CA TRP A 51 -11.51 -14.14 -10.19
C TRP A 51 -10.60 -15.37 -10.15
N GLY A 52 -10.37 -15.93 -8.96
CA GLY A 52 -9.52 -17.12 -8.76
C GLY A 52 -8.03 -16.82 -8.61
N THR A 53 -7.60 -15.56 -8.75
CA THR A 53 -6.27 -15.16 -8.26
C THR A 53 -6.28 -15.21 -6.73
N LYS A 54 -5.23 -15.81 -6.12
CA LYS A 54 -4.95 -15.66 -4.68
C LYS A 54 -5.01 -14.17 -4.45
N SER A 55 -6.00 -13.72 -3.67
CA SER A 55 -6.30 -12.31 -3.47
C SER A 55 -5.02 -11.58 -3.11
N LEU A 56 -4.34 -10.97 -4.10
CA LEU A 56 -3.56 -9.76 -3.89
C LEU A 56 -4.52 -8.90 -3.09
N SER A 57 -4.19 -8.64 -1.83
CA SER A 57 -5.06 -7.93 -0.92
C SER A 57 -5.67 -6.77 -1.70
N GLN A 58 -7.01 -6.72 -1.82
CA GLN A 58 -7.70 -5.67 -2.58
C GLN A 58 -7.40 -4.26 -2.06
N ASN A 59 -6.58 -4.17 -1.01
CA ASN A 59 -6.15 -2.99 -0.30
C ASN A 59 -4.63 -2.73 -0.43
N PHE A 60 -3.86 -3.44 -1.27
CA PHE A 60 -2.46 -3.07 -1.52
C PHE A 60 -2.37 -2.02 -2.63
N PHE A 61 -1.89 -0.84 -2.27
CA PHE A 61 -1.71 0.31 -3.13
C PHE A 61 -0.22 0.67 -3.19
N PHE A 62 0.25 1.02 -4.38
CA PHE A 62 1.60 1.52 -4.58
C PHE A 62 1.63 2.54 -5.72
N GLU A 63 2.59 3.47 -5.66
CA GLU A 63 2.86 4.48 -6.69
C GLU A 63 4.38 4.67 -6.81
N GLY A 64 4.88 4.99 -8.01
CA GLY A 64 6.30 5.28 -8.27
C GLY A 64 7.01 4.30 -9.21
N PRO A 65 8.25 4.60 -9.59
CA PRO A 65 8.99 3.82 -10.58
C PRO A 65 9.69 2.59 -9.97
N GLU A 66 9.92 1.56 -10.78
CA GLU A 66 10.56 0.31 -10.33
C GLU A 66 12.07 0.43 -10.08
N ASN A 67 12.70 1.52 -10.51
CA ASN A 67 14.12 1.81 -10.28
C ASN A 67 14.35 2.87 -9.20
N ALA A 68 13.37 3.09 -8.33
CA ALA A 68 13.49 4.06 -7.24
C ALA A 68 14.57 3.65 -6.24
N THR A 69 15.47 4.59 -5.91
CA THR A 69 16.49 4.38 -4.88
C THR A 69 15.93 4.47 -3.47
N ILE A 70 14.83 5.21 -3.29
CA ILE A 70 14.13 5.39 -2.02
C ILE A 70 12.76 4.73 -2.09
N PHE A 71 12.51 3.88 -1.11
CA PHE A 71 11.26 3.14 -0.95
C PHE A 71 10.56 3.59 0.33
N ILE A 72 9.31 4.02 0.24
CA ILE A 72 8.53 4.54 1.35
C ILE A 72 7.40 3.56 1.66
N ILE A 73 7.28 3.20 2.93
CA ILE A 73 6.15 2.41 3.43
C ILE A 73 5.29 3.32 4.30
N ASP A 74 4.05 3.49 3.86
CA ASP A 74 3.05 4.31 4.53
C ASP A 74 1.96 3.41 5.15
N SER A 75 1.33 3.84 6.23
CA SER A 75 0.12 3.18 6.75
C SER A 75 -1.16 3.60 6.04
N ASP A 76 -1.13 4.69 5.26
CA ASP A 76 -2.26 5.23 4.53
C ASP A 76 -2.33 4.68 3.08
N THR A 77 -3.47 4.85 2.42
CA THR A 77 -3.70 4.40 1.02
C THR A 77 -3.80 5.55 0.01
N GLY A 78 -3.90 6.79 0.49
CA GLY A 78 -4.01 8.00 -0.32
C GLY A 78 -2.68 8.76 -0.41
N PHE A 79 -1.69 8.17 -1.08
CA PHE A 79 -0.36 8.78 -1.20
C PHE A 79 -0.44 10.17 -1.84
N PHE A 80 0.35 11.10 -1.32
CA PHE A 80 0.46 12.48 -1.82
C PHE A 80 -0.86 13.28 -1.91
N LYS A 81 -1.95 12.76 -1.33
CA LYS A 81 -3.28 13.41 -1.32
C LYS A 81 -3.59 14.03 0.04
N GLY A 82 -4.34 15.14 -0.01
CA GLY A 82 -4.75 15.89 1.17
C GLY A 82 -3.57 16.53 1.93
N LYS A 83 -3.85 17.08 3.12
CA LYS A 83 -2.86 17.83 3.91
C LYS A 83 -1.63 17.00 4.29
N SER A 84 -1.80 15.70 4.55
CA SER A 84 -0.71 14.79 4.93
C SER A 84 0.21 14.54 3.74
N GLY A 85 -0.38 14.22 2.58
CA GLY A 85 0.36 14.02 1.34
C GLY A 85 1.06 15.28 0.84
N GLU A 86 0.42 16.45 0.92
CA GLU A 86 1.07 17.73 0.61
C GLU A 86 2.29 18.01 1.49
N LEU A 87 2.23 17.64 2.77
CA LEU A 87 3.36 17.76 3.69
C LEU A 87 4.47 16.78 3.33
N LEU A 88 4.13 15.53 2.97
CA LEU A 88 5.10 14.56 2.48
C LEU A 88 5.82 15.08 1.22
N THR A 89 5.09 15.64 0.26
CA THR A 89 5.66 16.25 -0.95
C THR A 89 6.63 17.39 -0.61
N LYS A 90 6.32 18.21 0.40
CA LYS A 90 7.24 19.26 0.87
C LYS A 90 8.51 18.69 1.50
N ILE A 91 8.39 17.59 2.26
CA ILE A 91 9.55 16.89 2.85
C ILE A 91 10.43 16.32 1.75
N LEU A 92 9.86 15.62 0.76
CA LEU A 92 10.60 15.09 -0.38
C LEU A 92 11.31 16.19 -1.16
N LYS A 93 10.60 17.29 -1.43
CA LYS A 93 11.21 18.44 -2.12
C LYS A 93 12.38 19.03 -1.34
N ALA A 94 12.28 19.11 -0.01
CA ALA A 94 13.38 19.55 0.84
C ALA A 94 14.56 18.56 0.82
N MET A 95 14.31 17.28 0.53
CA MET A 95 15.34 16.26 0.30
C MET A 95 15.91 16.26 -1.13
N ASN A 96 15.52 17.24 -1.96
CA ASN A 96 15.83 17.30 -3.38
C ASN A 96 15.28 16.09 -4.19
N LEU A 97 14.13 15.56 -3.77
CA LEU A 97 13.43 14.45 -4.41
C LEU A 97 12.07 14.91 -4.96
N SER A 98 11.60 14.23 -6.01
CA SER A 98 10.23 14.37 -6.50
C SER A 98 9.40 13.14 -6.12
N PRO A 99 8.07 13.26 -5.97
CA PRO A 99 7.18 12.10 -5.82
C PRO A 99 7.36 11.05 -6.91
N ASP A 100 7.69 11.47 -8.13
CA ASP A 100 7.92 10.57 -9.28
C ASP A 100 9.27 9.84 -9.24
N SER A 101 10.17 10.22 -8.32
CA SER A 101 11.49 9.59 -8.15
C SER A 101 11.55 8.56 -7.04
N VAL A 102 10.48 8.47 -6.23
CA VAL A 102 10.40 7.56 -5.07
C VAL A 102 9.31 6.52 -5.31
N PHE A 103 9.50 5.33 -4.74
CA PHE A 103 8.44 4.33 -4.70
C PHE A 103 7.76 4.38 -3.35
N ILE A 104 6.42 4.40 -3.31
CA ILE A 104 5.63 4.37 -2.08
C ILE A 104 4.60 3.25 -2.14
N CYS A 105 4.41 2.54 -1.03
CA CYS A 105 3.32 1.57 -0.88
C CYS A 105 2.74 1.59 0.53
N ASN A 106 1.58 0.97 0.70
CA ASN A 106 0.97 0.83 2.03
C ASN A 106 1.48 -0.41 2.78
N ALA A 107 1.42 -0.37 4.11
CA ALA A 107 1.94 -1.39 5.01
C ALA A 107 0.98 -2.55 5.30
N ASP A 108 -0.13 -2.69 4.57
CA ASP A 108 -1.20 -3.64 4.91
C ASP A 108 -0.86 -5.09 4.58
N ASP A 109 0.01 -5.32 3.60
CA ASP A 109 0.37 -6.65 3.13
C ASP A 109 1.89 -6.81 3.07
N LEU A 110 2.45 -7.38 4.14
CA LEU A 110 3.89 -7.52 4.29
C LEU A 110 4.50 -8.46 3.23
N GLU A 111 3.75 -9.46 2.74
CA GLU A 111 4.23 -10.36 1.67
C GLU A 111 4.44 -9.56 0.39
N LEU A 112 3.47 -8.71 0.01
CA LEU A 112 3.58 -7.87 -1.18
C LEU A 112 4.61 -6.75 -1.03
N VAL A 113 4.72 -6.14 0.16
CA VAL A 113 5.81 -5.20 0.45
C VAL A 113 7.16 -5.87 0.23
N HIS A 114 7.34 -7.10 0.73
CA HIS A 114 8.57 -7.86 0.58
C HIS A 114 8.87 -8.19 -0.89
N GLU A 115 7.87 -8.61 -1.67
CA GLU A 115 8.02 -8.82 -3.11
C GLU A 115 8.43 -7.53 -3.83
N LYS A 116 7.83 -6.40 -3.50
CA LYS A 116 8.18 -5.10 -4.11
C LYS A 116 9.60 -4.65 -3.73
N ILE A 117 10.00 -4.81 -2.48
CA ILE A 117 11.39 -4.51 -2.05
C ILE A 117 12.39 -5.37 -2.85
N LYS A 118 12.09 -6.66 -3.07
CA LYS A 118 12.94 -7.56 -3.87
C LYS A 118 13.02 -7.18 -5.33
N THR A 119 11.93 -6.70 -5.92
CA THR A 119 11.90 -6.28 -7.33
C THR A 119 12.63 -4.96 -7.54
N ILE A 120 12.43 -4.00 -6.63
CA ILE A 120 12.96 -2.63 -6.77
C ILE A 120 14.40 -2.53 -6.30
N CYS A 121 14.80 -3.34 -5.32
CA CYS A 121 16.13 -3.30 -4.69
C CYS A 121 16.53 -1.86 -4.29
N PRO A 122 15.73 -1.17 -3.46
CA PRO A 122 16.03 0.20 -3.06
C PRO A 122 17.29 0.27 -2.20
N GLU A 123 17.96 1.42 -2.22
CA GLU A 123 19.12 1.68 -1.36
C GLU A 123 18.69 1.96 0.09
N ILE A 124 17.56 2.66 0.26
CA ILE A 124 17.01 3.03 1.57
C ILE A 124 15.49 2.84 1.59
N ILE A 125 14.99 2.30 2.69
CA ILE A 125 13.58 2.22 3.02
C ILE A 125 13.24 3.24 4.11
N ILE A 126 12.15 3.97 3.96
CA ILE A 126 11.61 4.89 4.97
C ILE A 126 10.23 4.36 5.41
N THR A 127 10.04 4.13 6.71
CA THR A 127 8.72 3.74 7.22
C THR A 127 8.05 4.91 7.93
N LEU A 128 6.85 5.27 7.50
CA LEU A 128 6.06 6.37 8.05
C LEU A 128 5.10 5.85 9.13
N GLY A 129 5.37 6.23 10.37
CA GLY A 129 4.51 5.91 11.51
C GLY A 129 4.72 4.52 12.11
N THR A 130 4.01 4.28 13.21
CA THR A 130 4.19 3.10 14.06
C THR A 130 3.86 1.81 13.31
N LYS A 131 2.74 1.78 12.59
CA LYS A 131 2.27 0.57 11.89
C LYS A 131 3.29 0.08 10.86
N ALA A 132 3.78 0.97 9.99
CA ALA A 132 4.78 0.66 8.97
C ALA A 132 6.13 0.23 9.56
N GLY A 133 6.61 0.95 10.59
CA GLY A 133 7.88 0.63 11.24
C GLY A 133 7.85 -0.70 11.98
N GLN A 134 6.79 -0.95 12.76
CA GLN A 134 6.64 -2.18 13.53
C GLN A 134 6.41 -3.40 12.65
N SER A 135 5.63 -3.27 11.56
CA SER A 135 5.36 -4.39 10.65
C SER A 135 6.60 -4.84 9.90
N LEU A 136 7.39 -3.90 9.38
CA LEU A 136 8.61 -4.23 8.64
C LEU A 136 9.73 -4.73 9.56
N LEU A 137 9.98 -4.04 10.67
CA LEU A 137 11.12 -4.33 11.55
C LEU A 137 10.83 -5.36 12.65
N GLN A 138 9.57 -5.80 12.78
CA GLN A 138 9.13 -6.73 13.85
C GLN A 138 9.43 -6.20 15.27
N ILE A 139 9.44 -4.88 15.43
CA ILE A 139 9.66 -4.19 16.70
C ILE A 139 8.33 -3.95 17.40
N LYS A 140 8.27 -4.20 18.72
CA LYS A 140 7.05 -3.97 19.53
C LYS A 140 7.08 -2.68 20.35
N SER A 141 8.23 -2.02 20.48
CA SER A 141 8.36 -0.77 21.23
C SER A 141 7.63 0.40 20.54
N PRO A 142 7.26 1.46 21.27
CA PRO A 142 6.74 2.70 20.68
C PRO A 142 7.70 3.32 19.66
N LEU A 143 7.14 4.00 18.64
CA LEU A 143 7.90 4.61 17.55
C LEU A 143 9.00 5.55 18.04
N GLU A 144 8.74 6.32 19.09
CA GLU A 144 9.65 7.27 19.70
C GLU A 144 10.99 6.64 20.13
N GLN A 145 10.99 5.36 20.48
CA GLN A 145 12.18 4.65 20.98
C GLN A 145 13.08 4.16 19.84
N PHE A 146 12.49 3.87 18.69
CA PHE A 146 13.19 3.24 17.57
C PHE A 146 13.34 4.16 16.35
N ARG A 147 12.58 5.25 16.22
CA ARG A 147 12.74 6.22 15.13
C ARG A 147 14.12 6.89 15.10
N GLY A 148 14.49 7.39 13.93
CA GLY A 148 15.73 8.12 13.70
C GLY A 148 17.00 7.27 13.75
N LYS A 149 16.90 5.97 14.03
CA LYS A 149 18.00 5.03 13.96
C LYS A 149 17.86 4.20 12.69
N PHE A 150 18.99 3.90 12.04
CA PHE A 150 18.98 2.95 10.95
C PHE A 150 18.85 1.54 11.49
N TYR A 151 17.95 0.79 10.87
CA TYR A 151 17.84 -0.66 10.98
C TYR A 151 18.17 -1.27 9.63
N GLU A 152 18.16 -2.59 9.59
CA GLU A 152 18.44 -3.35 8.39
C GLU A 152 17.28 -4.29 8.10
N TYR A 153 16.88 -4.35 6.84
CA TYR A 153 15.91 -5.31 6.33
C TYR A 153 16.48 -5.93 5.06
N ASN A 154 16.89 -7.20 5.13
CA ASN A 154 17.52 -7.93 4.03
C ASN A 154 18.72 -7.20 3.39
N GLY A 155 19.60 -6.59 4.20
CA GLY A 155 20.74 -5.81 3.70
C GLY A 155 20.44 -4.35 3.36
N ILE A 156 19.16 -3.94 3.38
CA ILE A 156 18.73 -2.58 3.03
C ILE A 156 18.53 -1.75 4.29
N LYS A 157 19.03 -0.51 4.28
CA LYS A 157 18.89 0.41 5.41
C LYS A 157 17.45 0.88 5.54
N VAL A 158 16.89 0.81 6.75
CA VAL A 158 15.54 1.25 7.08
C VAL A 158 15.60 2.41 8.05
N MET A 159 14.93 3.52 7.73
CA MET A 159 14.75 4.68 8.60
C MET A 159 13.28 4.81 9.03
N PRO A 160 12.94 4.45 10.28
CA PRO A 160 11.62 4.73 10.83
C PRO A 160 11.49 6.18 11.25
N THR A 161 10.38 6.81 10.88
CA THR A 161 10.08 8.20 11.25
C THR A 161 8.59 8.41 11.51
N PHE A 162 8.21 9.60 11.96
CA PHE A 162 6.81 9.94 12.19
C PHE A 162 6.04 10.11 10.88
N HIS A 163 4.79 9.69 10.91
CA HIS A 163 3.89 9.88 9.79
C HIS A 163 3.54 11.38 9.63
N PRO A 164 3.47 11.94 8.40
CA PRO A 164 3.15 13.35 8.18
C PRO A 164 1.82 13.81 8.78
N SER A 165 0.82 12.92 8.87
CA SER A 165 -0.47 13.22 9.53
C SER A 165 -0.32 13.52 11.03
N LEU A 166 0.71 12.98 11.70
CA LEU A 166 1.04 13.32 13.08
C LEU A 166 1.59 14.74 13.16
N LEU A 167 2.45 15.14 12.22
CA LEU A 167 3.07 16.47 12.18
C LEU A 167 2.06 17.60 11.94
N LEU A 168 0.92 17.27 11.33
CA LEU A 168 -0.20 18.21 11.18
C LEU A 168 -0.89 18.49 12.52
N LYS A 169 -0.90 17.52 13.43
CA LYS A 169 -1.49 17.65 14.76
C LYS A 169 -0.49 18.21 15.77
N LEU A 170 0.77 17.77 15.65
CA LEU A 170 1.86 18.03 16.59
C LEU A 170 3.10 18.54 15.81
N PRO A 171 3.15 19.84 15.48
CA PRO A 171 4.20 20.43 14.65
C PRO A 171 5.60 20.38 15.27
N GLU A 172 5.73 20.21 16.58
CA GLU A 172 6.99 20.09 17.31
C GLU A 172 7.85 18.92 16.82
N TYR A 173 7.22 17.87 16.28
CA TYR A 173 7.90 16.70 15.73
C TYR A 173 8.51 16.95 14.34
N LYS A 174 8.24 18.09 13.69
CA LYS A 174 8.82 18.40 12.37
C LYS A 174 10.35 18.45 12.40
N ARG A 175 10.94 19.00 13.47
CA ARG A 175 12.39 19.03 13.64
C ARG A 175 12.98 17.62 13.69
N GLN A 176 12.31 16.73 14.43
CA GLN A 176 12.71 15.35 14.58
C GLN A 176 12.64 14.60 13.24
N VAL A 177 11.55 14.74 12.49
CA VAL A 177 11.44 14.15 11.14
C VAL A 177 12.52 14.70 10.21
N TRP A 178 12.79 16.01 10.25
CA TRP A 178 13.85 16.59 9.43
C TRP A 178 15.24 16.03 9.76
N GLU A 179 15.54 15.78 11.04
CA GLU A 179 16.78 15.11 11.45
C GLU A 179 16.88 13.69 10.90
N ASP A 180 15.77 12.95 10.85
CA ASP A 180 15.73 11.61 10.25
C ASP A 180 16.00 11.69 8.73
N MET A 181 15.38 12.66 8.06
CA MET A 181 15.55 12.84 6.61
C MET A 181 16.96 13.27 6.25
N LYS A 182 17.62 14.11 7.06
CA LYS A 182 19.04 14.45 6.86
C LYS A 182 19.94 13.22 6.92
N ARG A 183 19.71 12.32 7.89
CA ARG A 183 20.45 11.05 7.97
C ARG A 183 20.21 10.17 6.74
N VAL A 184 18.97 10.15 6.22
CA VAL A 184 18.64 9.46 4.96
C VAL A 184 19.41 10.06 3.79
N MET A 185 19.41 11.39 3.65
CA MET A 185 20.15 12.07 2.58
C MET A 185 21.64 11.79 2.64
N GLU A 186 22.25 11.91 3.82
CA GLU A 186 23.66 11.59 4.05
C GLU A 186 24.00 10.15 3.64
N ASN A 187 23.11 9.19 3.92
CA ASN A 187 23.32 7.79 3.59
C ASN A 187 23.04 7.44 2.12
N ALA A 188 22.12 8.16 1.47
CA ALA A 188 21.81 8.02 0.05
C ALA A 188 22.78 8.83 -0.84
N GLY A 189 23.73 9.58 -0.26
CA GLY A 189 24.61 10.47 -1.01
C GLY A 189 23.89 11.65 -1.67
N LEU A 190 22.69 12.00 -1.19
CA LEU A 190 21.97 13.18 -1.62
C LEU A 190 22.65 14.41 -0.99
N LYS A 191 23.16 15.31 -1.82
CA LYS A 191 23.83 16.54 -1.34
C LYS A 191 22.81 17.50 -0.78
N ASP A 192 23.08 18.00 0.43
CA ASP A 192 22.39 19.15 1.01
C ASP A 192 22.95 20.40 0.31
N GLU A 193 22.22 20.96 -0.66
CA GLU A 193 22.51 22.31 -1.17
C GLU A 193 21.98 23.35 -0.16
N SER A 194 22.60 23.34 1.02
CA SER A 194 22.44 24.37 2.06
C SER A 194 23.44 25.52 1.85
#